data_AF-A0A969IF08-F1
#
_entry.id   AF-A0A969IF08-F1
#
_cell.length_a   1.000
_cell.length_b   1.000
_cell.length_c   1.000
_cell.angle_alpha   90.00
_cell.angle_beta   90.00
_cell.angle_gamma   90.00
#
_symmetry.space_group_name_H-M   'P 1'
#
loop_
_entity.id
_entity.type
_entity.pdbx_description
1 polymer ?
#
loop_
_entity_poly.entity_id
_entity_poly.type
_entity_poly.pdbx_seq_one_letter_code
_entity_poly.pdbx_strand_id
1 'polypeptide(L)'
;MKLIAKTSLYYLLLSLILFAAGGVIFYFSMSKILDEEINEQLSIDKERLAAYVREKEELPPVTSHVVSFTPVNDPATERFRDTLLLSPLKDEMLPYRQLIFPVRIREQDYAVSISKPVFEKDDLMDTILKSLGIIALVLLTIIFLASRWLSGRLWKPFYNTLEKLRKYD
;
A
#
# COMPACT_ATOMS: atom_id res chain seq x y z
N MET A 1 28.84 21.20 -26.11
CA MET A 1 27.98 20.23 -25.40
C MET A 1 27.28 20.85 -24.17
N LYS A 2 26.32 21.76 -24.34
CA LYS A 2 25.54 22.30 -23.19
C LYS A 2 24.03 22.21 -23.38
N LEU A 3 23.54 22.18 -24.63
CA LEU A 3 22.11 22.20 -24.90
C LEU A 3 21.43 20.85 -24.63
N ILE A 4 21.98 19.73 -25.12
CA ILE A 4 21.40 18.39 -24.88
C ILE A 4 21.48 17.97 -23.41
N ALA A 5 22.60 18.26 -22.75
CA ALA A 5 22.72 18.02 -21.32
C ALA A 5 21.67 18.84 -20.54
N LYS A 6 21.40 20.09 -20.95
CA LYS A 6 20.32 20.90 -20.38
C LYS A 6 18.93 20.34 -20.67
N THR A 7 18.62 19.96 -21.92
CA THR A 7 17.29 19.39 -22.24
C THR A 7 17.05 18.05 -21.55
N SER A 8 18.08 17.20 -21.47
CA SER A 8 18.03 15.95 -20.71
C SER A 8 17.81 16.19 -19.21
N LEU A 9 18.39 17.25 -18.63
CA LEU A 9 18.14 17.62 -17.24
C LEU A 9 16.69 18.05 -17.02
N TYR A 10 16.12 18.84 -17.94
CA TYR A 10 14.69 19.21 -17.87
C TYR A 10 13.78 17.98 -17.98
N TYR A 11 14.08 17.03 -18.86
CA TYR A 11 13.32 15.78 -18.96
C TYR A 11 13.45 14.93 -17.69
N LEU A 12 14.64 14.83 -17.11
CA LEU A 12 14.84 14.14 -15.83
C LEU A 12 14.04 14.80 -14.71
N LEU A 13 14.09 16.13 -14.58
CA LEU A 13 13.31 16.86 -13.58
C LEU A 13 11.80 16.69 -13.78
N LEU A 14 11.32 16.77 -15.02
CA LEU A 14 9.91 16.55 -15.34
C LEU A 14 9.48 15.13 -14.97
N SER A 15 10.29 14.13 -15.32
CA SER A 15 10.00 12.73 -14.98
C SER A 15 10.01 12.50 -13.46
N LEU A 16 10.92 13.14 -12.73
CA LEU A 16 10.98 13.04 -11.26
C LEU A 16 9.70 13.60 -10.62
N ILE A 17 9.23 14.77 -11.08
CA ILE A 17 7.98 15.36 -10.61
C ILE A 17 6.80 14.44 -10.94
N LEU A 18 6.77 13.87 -12.14
CA LEU A 18 5.71 12.96 -12.56
C LEU A 18 5.69 11.66 -11.75
N PHE A 19 6.86 11.08 -11.46
CA PHE A 19 6.98 9.92 -10.58
C PHE A 19 6.56 10.25 -9.14
N ALA A 20 6.94 11.41 -8.61
CA ALA A 20 6.52 11.84 -7.28
C ALA A 20 5.00 12.02 -7.19
N ALA A 21 4.39 12.72 -8.15
CA ALA A 21 2.95 12.89 -8.22
C ALA A 21 2.22 11.56 -8.37
N GLY A 22 2.69 10.68 -9.26
CA GLY A 22 2.14 9.35 -9.46
C GLY A 22 2.25 8.48 -8.21
N GLY A 23 3.37 8.52 -7.50
CA GLY A 23 3.58 7.81 -6.24
C GLY A 23 2.61 8.26 -5.14
N VAL A 24 2.38 9.57 -5.01
CA VAL A 24 1.40 10.12 -4.05
C VAL A 24 -0.01 9.65 -4.39
N ILE A 25 -0.42 9.75 -5.66
CA ILE A 25 -1.75 9.29 -6.11
C ILE A 25 -1.90 7.79 -5.85
N PHE A 26 -0.89 7.00 -6.20
CA PHE A 26 -0.88 5.56 -5.98
C PHE A 26 -1.03 5.21 -4.50
N TYR A 27 -0.27 5.86 -3.62
CA TYR A 27 -0.35 5.64 -2.18
C TYR A 27 -1.77 5.84 -1.64
N PHE A 28 -2.41 6.96 -1.96
CA PHE A 28 -3.77 7.23 -1.51
C PHE A 28 -4.80 6.27 -2.10
N SER A 29 -4.67 5.92 -3.38
CA SER A 29 -5.56 4.98 -4.05
C SER A 29 -5.46 3.59 -3.43
N MET A 30 -4.23 3.08 -3.28
CA MET A 30 -3.98 1.75 -2.73
C MET A 30 -4.37 1.68 -1.25
N SER A 31 -4.11 2.73 -0.47
CA SER A 31 -4.51 2.78 0.94
C SER A 31 -6.02 2.62 1.09
N LYS A 32 -6.81 3.32 0.27
CA LYS A 32 -8.26 3.21 0.30
C LYS A 32 -8.74 1.79 -0.03
N ILE A 33 -8.21 1.20 -1.11
CA ILE A 33 -8.55 -0.16 -1.52
C ILE A 33 -8.27 -1.16 -0.40
N LEU A 34 -7.10 -1.05 0.24
CA LEU A 34 -6.73 -1.96 1.33
C LEU A 34 -7.58 -1.73 2.60
N ASP A 35 -8.02 -0.50 2.88
CA ASP A 35 -8.96 -0.24 4.00
C ASP A 35 -10.34 -0.84 3.74
N GLU A 36 -10.83 -0.74 2.49
CA GLU A 36 -12.09 -1.34 2.06
C GLU A 36 -12.02 -2.87 2.12
N GLU A 37 -10.93 -3.46 1.64
CA GLU A 37 -10.70 -4.91 1.70
C GLU A 37 -10.72 -5.44 3.15
N ILE A 38 -10.06 -4.74 4.09
CA ILE A 38 -10.08 -5.13 5.51
C ILE A 38 -11.52 -5.11 6.07
N ASN A 39 -12.30 -4.07 5.73
CA ASN A 39 -13.69 -3.96 6.16
C ASN A 39 -14.58 -5.06 5.56
N GLU A 40 -14.40 -5.37 4.28
CA GLU A 40 -15.12 -6.44 3.58
C GLU A 40 -14.80 -7.80 4.19
N GLN A 41 -13.53 -8.10 4.42
CA GLN A 41 -13.13 -9.34 5.07
C GLN A 41 -13.69 -9.49 6.48
N LEU A 42 -13.70 -8.41 7.28
CA LEU A 42 -14.33 -8.41 8.61
C LEU A 42 -15.84 -8.71 8.51
N SER A 43 -16.50 -8.18 7.48
CA SER A 43 -17.93 -8.42 7.24
C SER A 43 -18.19 -9.87 6.83
N ILE A 44 -17.35 -10.44 5.97
CA ILE A 44 -17.41 -11.86 5.60
C ILE A 44 -17.18 -12.76 6.82
N ASP A 45 -16.19 -12.44 7.66
CA ASP A 45 -15.90 -13.22 8.87
C ASP A 45 -17.04 -13.13 9.89
N LYS A 46 -17.71 -11.98 9.99
CA LYS A 46 -18.97 -11.82 10.76
C LYS A 46 -20.05 -12.74 10.22
N GLU A 47 -20.29 -12.77 8.90
CA GLU A 47 -21.33 -13.62 8.32
C GLU A 47 -21.06 -15.11 8.56
N ARG A 48 -19.80 -15.54 8.43
CA ARG A 48 -19.37 -16.91 8.74
C ARG A 48 -19.60 -17.25 10.21
N LEU A 49 -19.24 -16.34 11.12
CA LEU A 49 -19.46 -16.53 12.55
C LEU A 49 -20.95 -16.59 12.88
N ALA A 50 -21.75 -15.68 12.32
CA ALA A 50 -23.20 -15.65 12.51
C ALA A 50 -23.90 -16.88 11.92
N ALA A 51 -23.38 -17.47 10.84
CA ALA A 51 -23.87 -18.73 10.28
C ALA A 51 -23.53 -19.91 11.21
N TYR A 52 -22.27 -19.99 11.68
CA TYR A 52 -21.83 -21.05 12.61
C TYR A 52 -22.65 -21.06 13.90
N VAL A 53 -22.84 -19.89 14.51
CA VAL A 53 -23.61 -19.76 15.75
C VAL A 53 -25.08 -20.14 15.56
N ARG A 54 -25.67 -19.85 14.38
CA ARG A 54 -27.04 -20.27 14.05
C ARG A 54 -27.18 -21.78 13.93
N GLU A 55 -26.17 -22.46 13.39
CA GLU A 55 -26.23 -23.90 13.14
C GLU A 55 -25.94 -24.72 14.40
N LYS A 56 -24.97 -24.29 15.21
CA LYS A 56 -24.46 -25.07 16.35
C LYS A 56 -24.87 -24.53 17.72
N GLU A 57 -25.46 -23.34 17.79
CA GLU A 57 -25.74 -22.61 19.04
C GLU A 57 -24.54 -22.48 19.98
N GLU A 58 -23.34 -22.50 19.41
CA GLU A 58 -22.07 -22.52 20.12
C GLU A 58 -21.09 -21.53 19.46
N LEU A 59 -20.17 -21.02 20.27
CA LEU A 59 -19.11 -20.13 19.79
C LEU A 59 -18.09 -20.94 18.99
N PRO A 60 -17.67 -20.46 17.80
CA PRO A 60 -16.63 -21.15 17.04
C PRO A 60 -15.32 -21.14 17.83
N PRO A 61 -14.49 -22.20 17.73
CA PRO A 61 -13.15 -22.18 18.27
C PRO A 61 -12.39 -21.00 17.62
N VAL A 62 -11.68 -20.23 18.45
CA VAL A 62 -10.99 -19.00 18.05
C VAL A 62 -10.13 -19.27 16.81
N THR A 63 -10.53 -18.69 15.67
CA THR A 63 -9.74 -18.71 14.43
C THR A 63 -8.63 -17.66 14.50
N SER A 64 -7.79 -17.54 13.47
CA SER A 64 -6.58 -16.68 13.38
C SER A 64 -6.75 -15.19 13.70
N HIS A 65 -7.95 -14.74 14.08
CA HIS A 65 -8.30 -13.38 14.47
C HIS A 65 -8.53 -13.29 15.98
N VAL A 66 -8.27 -12.12 16.57
CA VAL A 66 -8.61 -11.89 17.97
C VAL A 66 -10.12 -11.72 18.06
N VAL A 67 -10.80 -12.77 18.50
CA VAL A 67 -12.26 -12.79 18.71
C VAL A 67 -12.54 -12.69 20.21
N SER A 68 -13.30 -11.67 20.62
CA SER A 68 -13.72 -11.50 22.01
C SER A 68 -15.23 -11.58 22.14
N PHE A 69 -15.72 -12.28 23.17
CA PHE A 69 -17.14 -12.41 23.47
C PHE A 69 -17.42 -11.75 24.82
N THR A 70 -18.25 -10.71 24.84
CA THR A 70 -18.66 -10.05 26.09
C THR A 70 -20.18 -10.13 26.22
N PRO A 71 -20.73 -10.74 27.30
CA PRO A 71 -22.18 -10.72 27.52
C PRO A 71 -22.63 -9.28 27.78
N VAL A 72 -23.72 -8.87 27.14
CA VAL A 72 -24.29 -7.53 27.27
C VAL A 72 -25.79 -7.63 27.55
N ASN A 73 -26.30 -6.70 28.36
CA ASN A 73 -27.74 -6.62 28.67
C ASN A 73 -28.53 -5.89 27.58
N ASP A 74 -27.85 -5.01 26.83
CA ASP A 74 -28.41 -4.30 25.69
C ASP A 74 -27.67 -4.73 24.41
N PRO A 75 -28.37 -4.89 23.27
CA PRO A 75 -27.75 -5.29 22.03
C PRO A 75 -26.74 -4.23 21.55
N ALA A 76 -25.49 -4.65 21.39
CA ALA A 76 -24.43 -3.78 20.87
C ALA A 76 -24.77 -3.30 19.45
N THR A 77 -24.45 -2.04 19.13
CA THR A 77 -24.58 -1.52 17.76
C THR A 77 -23.39 -1.96 16.92
N GLU A 78 -23.67 -2.36 15.68
CA GLU A 78 -22.64 -2.71 14.72
C GLU A 78 -21.77 -1.50 14.37
N ARG A 79 -20.45 -1.63 14.51
CA ARG A 79 -19.50 -0.57 14.16
C ARG A 79 -18.11 -1.09 13.89
N PHE A 80 -17.43 -0.41 12.97
CA PHE A 80 -15.98 -0.49 12.80
C PHE A 80 -15.28 0.47 13.76
N ARG A 81 -14.16 0.04 14.33
CA ARG A 81 -13.32 0.85 15.22
C ARG A 81 -11.86 0.46 15.07
N ASP A 82 -10.98 1.45 15.09
CA ASP A 82 -9.54 1.22 15.21
C ASP A 82 -9.14 1.15 16.68
N THR A 83 -8.33 0.16 17.03
CA THR A 83 -7.86 -0.07 18.40
C THR A 83 -6.42 -0.55 18.40
N LEU A 84 -5.72 -0.34 19.51
CA LEU A 84 -4.42 -0.94 19.76
C LEU A 84 -4.64 -2.18 20.62
N LEU A 85 -4.12 -3.34 20.18
CA LEU A 85 -4.18 -4.59 20.93
C LEU A 85 -2.77 -5.14 21.09
N LEU A 86 -2.52 -5.77 22.24
CA LEU A 86 -1.26 -6.48 22.49
C LEU A 86 -1.24 -7.74 21.61
N SER A 87 -0.22 -7.83 20.74
CA SER A 87 -0.03 -8.99 19.89
C SER A 87 0.53 -10.17 20.72
N PRO A 88 -0.15 -11.33 20.76
CA PRO A 88 0.37 -12.49 21.49
C PRO A 88 1.63 -13.08 20.86
N LEU A 89 1.92 -12.74 19.58
CA LEU A 89 3.08 -13.23 18.85
C LEU A 89 4.31 -12.31 18.98
N LYS A 90 4.09 -10.99 19.08
CA LYS A 90 5.16 -9.99 19.09
C LYS A 90 5.36 -9.29 20.43
N ASP A 91 4.48 -9.53 21.42
CA ASP A 91 4.46 -8.85 22.73
C ASP A 91 4.52 -7.31 22.62
N GLU A 92 3.90 -6.79 21.56
CA GLU A 92 3.89 -5.38 21.22
C GLU A 92 2.46 -4.90 20.96
N MET A 93 2.19 -3.63 21.30
CA MET A 93 0.92 -2.98 20.99
C MET A 93 0.88 -2.65 19.49
N LEU A 94 0.02 -3.36 18.74
CA LEU A 94 -0.12 -3.16 17.30
C LEU A 94 -1.49 -2.55 16.97
N PRO A 95 -1.60 -1.83 15.84
CA PRO A 95 -2.88 -1.35 15.33
C PRO A 95 -3.71 -2.50 14.77
N TYR A 96 -4.97 -2.55 15.21
CA TYR A 96 -5.99 -3.48 14.74
C TYR A 96 -7.22 -2.71 14.29
N ARG A 97 -7.84 -3.20 13.22
CA ARG A 97 -9.18 -2.81 12.81
C ARG A 97 -10.17 -3.84 13.35
N GLN A 98 -11.17 -3.35 14.08
CA GLN A 98 -12.10 -4.15 14.83
C GLN A 98 -13.53 -3.92 14.33
N LEU A 99 -14.27 -5.01 14.12
CA LEU A 99 -15.71 -5.00 13.88
C LEU A 99 -16.41 -5.53 15.13
N ILE A 100 -17.30 -4.71 15.71
CA ILE A 100 -18.14 -5.07 16.86
C ILE A 100 -19.56 -5.28 16.36
N PHE A 101 -20.21 -6.37 16.73
CA PHE A 101 -21.59 -6.68 16.35
C PHE A 101 -22.30 -7.54 17.41
N PRO A 102 -23.64 -7.46 17.50
CA PRO A 102 -24.41 -8.26 18.45
C PRO A 102 -24.67 -9.68 17.90
N VAL A 103 -24.63 -10.67 18.78
CA VAL A 103 -25.02 -12.05 18.49
C VAL A 103 -25.83 -12.59 19.67
N ARG A 104 -26.96 -13.23 19.39
CA ARG A 104 -27.82 -13.86 20.41
C ARG A 104 -27.58 -15.36 20.44
N ILE A 105 -27.31 -15.91 21.62
CA ILE A 105 -27.05 -17.34 21.84
C ILE A 105 -27.85 -17.80 23.05
N ARG A 106 -28.72 -18.81 22.88
CA ARG A 106 -29.52 -19.41 23.97
C ARG A 106 -30.16 -18.36 24.89
N GLU A 107 -30.84 -17.40 24.27
CA GLU A 107 -31.54 -16.25 24.91
C GLU A 107 -30.69 -15.15 25.56
N GLN A 108 -29.37 -15.27 25.55
CA GLN A 108 -28.46 -14.21 26.01
C GLN A 108 -27.85 -13.45 24.83
N ASP A 109 -27.80 -12.12 24.93
CA ASP A 109 -27.13 -11.27 23.95
C ASP A 109 -25.63 -11.12 24.28
N TYR A 110 -24.80 -11.23 23.25
CA TYR A 110 -23.35 -11.09 23.30
C TYR A 110 -22.88 -10.00 22.33
N ALA A 111 -21.96 -9.17 22.79
CA ALA A 111 -21.15 -8.31 21.94
C ALA A 111 -19.94 -9.12 21.46
N VAL A 112 -19.94 -9.46 20.17
CA VAL A 112 -18.83 -10.13 19.51
C VAL A 112 -17.95 -9.07 18.88
N SER A 113 -16.65 -9.21 19.07
CA SER A 113 -15.69 -8.38 18.36
C SER A 113 -14.69 -9.24 17.62
N ILE A 114 -14.47 -8.91 16.34
CA ILE A 114 -13.45 -9.54 15.50
C ILE A 114 -12.42 -8.46 15.18
N SER A 115 -11.15 -8.73 15.48
CA SER A 115 -10.07 -7.79 15.24
C SER A 115 -9.05 -8.38 14.26
N LYS A 116 -8.68 -7.59 13.24
CA LYS A 116 -7.61 -7.89 12.28
C LYS A 116 -6.44 -6.91 12.39
N PRO A 117 -5.19 -7.38 12.30
CA PRO A 117 -4.04 -6.49 12.34
C PRO A 117 -3.98 -5.61 11.09
N VAL A 118 -3.70 -4.32 11.27
CA VAL A 118 -3.50 -3.37 10.15
C VAL A 118 -2.05 -3.37 9.66
N PHE A 119 -1.09 -3.81 10.47
CA PHE A 119 0.33 -3.78 10.11
C PHE A 119 0.66 -4.57 8.83
N GLU A 120 -0.12 -5.60 8.50
CA GLU A 120 0.04 -6.36 7.25
C GLU A 120 -0.14 -5.46 6.02
N LYS A 121 -1.08 -4.51 6.08
CA LYS A 121 -1.30 -3.51 5.03
C LYS A 121 -0.09 -2.58 4.90
N ASP A 122 0.46 -2.12 6.03
CA ASP A 122 1.56 -1.15 6.04
C ASP A 122 2.86 -1.76 5.49
N ASP A 123 3.19 -2.99 5.89
CA ASP A 123 4.35 -3.73 5.38
C ASP A 123 4.26 -3.97 3.87
N LEU A 124 3.06 -4.31 3.38
CA LEU A 124 2.79 -4.45 1.94
C LEU A 124 2.96 -3.12 1.21
N MET A 125 2.39 -2.04 1.73
CA MET A 125 2.47 -0.70 1.12
C MET A 125 3.93 -0.23 1.03
N ASP A 126 4.69 -0.37 2.12
CA ASP A 126 6.09 0.04 2.17
C ASP A 126 6.93 -0.77 1.19
N THR A 127 6.72 -2.09 1.12
CA THR A 127 7.40 -2.97 0.14
C THR A 127 7.11 -2.54 -1.30
N ILE A 128 5.83 -2.26 -1.62
CA ILE A 128 5.42 -1.84 -2.96
C ILE A 128 6.03 -0.47 -3.29
N LEU A 129 5.93 0.51 -2.39
CA LEU A 129 6.50 1.85 -2.62
C LEU A 129 8.02 1.82 -2.79
N LYS A 130 8.73 1.03 -1.98
CA LYS A 130 10.18 0.83 -2.12
C LYS A 130 10.52 0.21 -3.48
N SER A 131 9.78 -0.82 -3.90
CA SER A 131 10.00 -1.45 -5.20
C SER A 131 9.75 -0.48 -6.36
N LEU A 132 8.69 0.33 -6.30
CA LEU A 132 8.41 1.40 -7.26
C LEU A 132 9.52 2.45 -7.29
N GLY A 133 10.02 2.85 -6.12
CA GLY A 133 11.14 3.79 -5.99
C GLY A 133 12.43 3.26 -6.63
N ILE A 134 12.74 1.98 -6.42
CA ILE A 134 13.89 1.31 -7.05
C ILE A 134 13.73 1.28 -8.57
N ILE A 135 12.55 0.88 -9.07
CA ILE A 135 12.26 0.84 -10.51
C ILE A 135 12.42 2.24 -11.12
N ALA A 136 11.86 3.27 -10.47
CA ALA A 136 11.99 4.65 -10.92
C ALA A 136 13.46 5.09 -10.96
N LEU A 137 14.25 4.78 -9.92
CA LEU A 137 15.67 5.11 -9.85
C LEU A 137 16.47 4.42 -10.97
N VAL A 138 16.22 3.13 -11.22
CA VAL A 138 16.86 2.38 -12.32
C VAL A 138 16.51 3.02 -13.66
N LEU A 139 15.24 3.34 -13.88
CA LEU A 139 14.76 3.95 -15.13
C LEU A 139 15.39 5.33 -15.37
N LEU A 140 15.43 6.19 -14.34
CA LEU A 140 16.11 7.50 -14.41
C LEU A 140 17.61 7.36 -14.70
N THR A 141 18.25 6.37 -14.10
CA THR A 141 19.67 6.07 -14.32
C THR A 141 19.92 5.63 -15.76
N ILE A 142 19.09 4.75 -16.32
CA ILE A 142 19.18 4.32 -17.71
C ILE A 142 19.00 5.51 -18.66
N ILE A 143 18.01 6.38 -18.43
CA ILE A 143 17.80 7.58 -19.23
C ILE A 143 19.03 8.49 -19.19
N PHE A 144 19.60 8.69 -18.00
CA PHE A 144 20.79 9.50 -17.82
C PHE A 144 22.01 8.92 -18.58
N LEU A 145 22.27 7.62 -18.45
CA LEU A 145 23.35 6.94 -19.18
C LEU A 145 23.13 6.97 -20.70
N ALA A 146 21.91 6.69 -21.15
CA ALA A 146 21.55 6.72 -22.56
C ALA A 146 21.79 8.11 -23.15
N SER A 147 21.33 9.17 -22.46
CA SER A 147 21.55 10.56 -22.86
C SER A 147 23.04 10.91 -22.96
N ARG A 148 23.85 10.49 -21.97
CA ARG A 148 25.30 10.67 -21.97
C ARG A 148 25.96 9.96 -23.17
N TRP A 149 25.56 8.73 -23.45
CA TRP A 149 26.11 7.90 -24.53
C TRP A 149 25.72 8.41 -25.91
N LEU A 150 24.43 8.73 -26.12
CA LEU A 150 23.89 9.27 -27.37
C LEU A 150 24.54 10.61 -27.72
N SER A 151 24.74 11.47 -26.71
CA SER A 151 25.46 12.74 -26.89
C SER A 151 26.90 12.54 -27.37
N GLY A 152 27.58 11.45 -27.00
CA GLY A 152 28.94 11.16 -27.45
C GLY A 152 29.01 10.61 -28.88
N ARG A 153 28.01 9.82 -29.30
CA ARG A 153 28.03 9.09 -30.58
C ARG A 153 27.39 9.87 -31.74
N LEU A 154 26.25 10.53 -31.53
CA LEU A 154 25.54 11.26 -32.59
C LEU A 154 26.23 12.56 -33.00
N TRP A 155 26.98 13.18 -32.08
CA TRP A 155 27.58 14.49 -32.33
C TRP A 155 28.98 14.42 -32.92
N LYS A 156 29.67 13.27 -32.83
CA LYS A 156 30.97 13.06 -33.48
C LYS A 156 30.98 13.47 -34.96
N PRO A 157 30.04 13.01 -35.80
CA PRO A 157 30.00 13.43 -37.20
C PRO A 157 29.71 14.93 -37.37
N PHE A 158 28.81 15.53 -36.59
CA PHE A 158 28.53 16.96 -36.64
C PHE A 158 29.76 17.82 -36.28
N TYR A 159 30.46 17.44 -35.20
CA TYR A 159 31.70 18.12 -34.77
C TYR A 159 32.81 17.98 -35.82
N ASN A 160 32.95 16.81 -36.45
CA ASN A 160 33.88 16.61 -37.55
C ASN A 160 33.55 17.52 -38.75
N THR A 161 32.28 17.70 -39.09
CA THR A 161 31.88 18.62 -40.17
C THR A 161 32.19 20.07 -39.82
N LEU A 162 31.94 20.49 -38.58
CA LEU A 162 32.24 21.84 -38.11
C LEU A 162 33.74 22.14 -38.11
N GLU A 163 34.56 21.17 -37.71
CA GLU A 163 36.01 21.28 -37.71
C GLU A 163 36.59 21.34 -39.12
N LYS A 164 36.00 20.60 -40.07
CA LYS A 164 36.35 20.69 -41.50
C LYS A 164 36.03 22.06 -42.09
N LEU A 165 34.86 22.63 -41.77
CA LEU A 165 34.49 23.97 -42.23
C LEU A 165 35.44 25.05 -41.67
N ARG A 166 35.87 24.90 -40.41
CA ARG A 166 36.83 25.83 -39.78
C ARG A 166 38.26 25.73 -40.33
N LYS A 167 38.61 24.67 -41.04
CA LYS A 167 39.91 24.48 -41.70
C LYS A 167 39.94 24.99 -43.15
N TYR A 168 38.81 25.47 -43.66
CA TYR A 168 38.68 26.00 -45.02
C TYR A 168 38.78 27.54 -45.09
N ASP A 169 38.91 28.21 -43.94
CA ASP A 169 39.40 29.58 -43.79
C ASP A 169 40.88 29.57 -43.40
#